data_AF-A0AAD3D924-F1
#
_entry.id   AF-A0AAD3D924-F1
#
_cell.length_a   1.000
_cell.length_b   1.000
_cell.length_c   1.000
_cell.angle_alpha   90.00
_cell.angle_beta   90.00
_cell.angle_gamma   90.00
#
_symmetry.space_group_name_H-M   'P 1'
#
loop_
_entity.id
_entity.type
_entity.pdbx_description
1 polymer ?
#
loop_
_entity_poly.entity_id
_entity_poly.type
_entity_poly.pdbx_seq_one_letter_code
_entity_poly.pdbx_strand_id
1 'polypeptide(L)'
;MDAFADSDGGFPIEQPQEVEEAENQTPEDTRKESLPSAEHLPSTEQAIANSNEAEAQDEPISEKKELTKVGAAVKTPAEPLPKVEPRKSPVRQNQATQNDAVEEANDDIAKMLLENRITMHESSKLQAILRENAILKEKVAKLKTLLARSAKASKETKQENIEYKKLLDVAKKEVERLNDRVEALASRPTHMDLLADFETNFDRALMNLHTDEAPSADYVRQTVGQATEQNNEEENVSNMLMAELNQTKSRVEHLENMNASLKKRSIQLEKQNEQLMQERQSESLKMSNLQLELKMARMETENATRSMKEKLASLAEMQMEIDLVTKSAMDANARAAEGMEVAESAKSDKVKIEELRAKVGALQEWAIASSEAKEAVMEENRILEKKLAEYEKANEIEDVEDSSPTSGKKKSAERLLWTNSSSLVIGAGTLQSKIFELGENKVMDFETVILRWKFDITPSDTDIHFSILKGKHADKKSFKDADAVFKGRVVVGGGGGEVTGAFARQNACTIVWSNEHSWVRPRAVKYSIEAFAIM
;
A
#
# COMPACT_ATOMS: atom_id res chain seq x y z
N MET A 1 -6.15 -38.60 73.72
CA MET A 1 -5.04 -38.26 72.81
C MET A 1 -5.67 -37.76 71.53
N ASP A 2 -5.97 -36.46 71.55
CA ASP A 2 -5.47 -35.45 70.61
C ASP A 2 -5.65 -35.72 69.10
N ALA A 3 -6.32 -34.86 68.34
CA ALA A 3 -7.14 -33.70 68.71
C ALA A 3 -8.18 -33.40 67.62
N PHE A 4 -9.34 -32.86 68.01
CA PHE A 4 -10.27 -32.19 67.09
C PHE A 4 -9.88 -30.72 66.96
N ALA A 5 -9.93 -30.20 65.74
CA ALA A 5 -9.83 -28.77 65.45
C ALA A 5 -10.61 -28.47 64.17
N ASP A 6 -11.80 -27.91 64.32
CA ASP A 6 -12.53 -27.29 63.23
C ASP A 6 -11.83 -25.97 62.81
N SER A 7 -11.87 -25.63 61.53
CA SER A 7 -11.59 -24.27 61.07
C SER A 7 -12.56 -23.86 59.96
N ASP A 8 -13.35 -22.83 60.26
CA ASP A 8 -14.43 -22.34 59.40
C ASP A 8 -13.91 -21.72 58.10
N GLY A 9 -14.76 -21.77 57.06
CA GLY A 9 -14.52 -21.07 55.80
C GLY A 9 -14.88 -19.59 55.88
N GLY A 10 -13.97 -18.72 55.45
CA GLY A 10 -14.20 -17.28 55.32
C GLY A 10 -13.62 -16.72 54.03
N PHE A 11 -14.46 -16.51 53.01
CA PHE A 11 -14.07 -15.75 51.81
C PHE A 11 -14.20 -14.25 52.09
N PRO A 12 -13.13 -13.44 51.96
CA PRO A 12 -13.26 -11.99 51.92
C PRO A 12 -13.89 -11.57 50.59
N ILE A 13 -14.94 -10.76 50.65
CA ILE A 13 -15.51 -10.07 49.48
C ILE A 13 -14.81 -8.70 49.40
N GLU A 14 -13.92 -8.53 48.42
CA GLU A 14 -13.38 -7.21 48.10
C GLU A 14 -14.44 -6.38 47.36
N GLN A 15 -14.90 -5.31 48.01
CA GLN A 15 -15.66 -4.26 47.35
C GLN A 15 -14.66 -3.22 46.78
N PRO A 16 -14.79 -2.78 45.52
CA PRO A 16 -14.00 -1.65 45.03
C PRO A 16 -14.47 -0.38 45.74
N GLN A 17 -13.55 0.33 46.39
CA GLN A 17 -13.84 1.67 46.91
C GLN A 17 -13.86 2.68 45.76
N GLU A 18 -14.90 3.50 45.73
CA GLU A 18 -14.89 4.77 45.00
C GLU A 18 -13.86 5.70 45.64
N VAL A 19 -13.12 6.44 44.81
CA VAL A 19 -12.22 7.51 45.25
C VAL A 19 -12.56 8.76 44.44
N GLU A 20 -13.09 9.76 45.15
CA GLU A 20 -13.48 11.04 44.57
C GLU A 20 -12.27 11.90 44.19
N GLU A 21 -12.50 12.74 43.19
CA GLU A 21 -11.97 14.10 43.01
C GLU A 21 -10.56 14.45 43.55
N ALA A 22 -9.65 14.71 42.60
CA ALA A 22 -8.61 15.71 42.76
C ALA A 22 -8.62 16.64 41.54
N GLU A 23 -9.15 17.85 41.69
CA GLU A 23 -9.03 18.89 40.67
C GLU A 23 -7.56 19.16 40.32
N ASN A 24 -7.25 19.41 39.05
CA ASN A 24 -6.07 20.20 38.73
C ASN A 24 -6.29 21.03 37.47
N GLN A 25 -6.09 22.34 37.60
CA GLN A 25 -6.53 23.34 36.64
C GLN A 25 -5.40 23.70 35.67
N THR A 26 -5.67 23.65 34.36
CA THR A 26 -4.92 24.42 33.34
C THR A 26 -5.88 24.93 32.27
N PRO A 27 -5.63 26.09 31.64
CA PRO A 27 -6.66 26.84 30.93
C PRO A 27 -6.86 26.40 29.47
N GLU A 28 -8.12 26.38 29.02
CA GLU A 28 -8.45 26.41 27.60
C GLU A 28 -8.24 27.82 27.01
N ASP A 29 -7.54 27.90 25.89
CA ASP A 29 -7.47 29.12 25.07
C ASP A 29 -8.58 29.11 24.02
N THR A 30 -9.31 30.21 23.87
CA THR A 30 -10.63 30.18 23.21
C THR A 30 -10.58 30.51 21.73
N ARG A 31 -10.81 29.50 20.88
CA ARG A 31 -11.20 29.72 19.48
C ARG A 31 -12.41 28.90 19.05
N LYS A 32 -13.50 29.63 18.77
CA LYS A 32 -14.76 29.11 18.24
C LYS A 32 -14.58 28.80 16.75
N GLU A 33 -15.08 27.67 16.28
CA GLU A 33 -15.72 27.60 14.96
C GLU A 33 -16.77 26.49 14.90
N SER A 34 -17.66 26.56 13.90
CA SER A 34 -19.03 26.02 13.93
C SER A 34 -19.17 24.52 13.66
N LEU A 35 -20.06 23.86 14.43
CA LEU A 35 -20.76 22.66 13.99
C LEU A 35 -21.72 22.98 12.82
N PRO A 36 -21.83 22.07 11.84
CA PRO A 36 -23.09 21.79 11.15
C PRO A 36 -23.69 20.43 11.59
N SER A 37 -24.98 20.25 11.37
CA SER A 37 -25.78 19.12 11.87
C SER A 37 -25.46 17.77 11.22
N ALA A 38 -25.70 16.68 11.95
CA ALA A 38 -25.71 15.34 11.40
C ALA A 38 -27.04 15.03 10.69
N GLU A 39 -26.98 14.42 9.51
CA GLU A 39 -28.05 13.59 8.95
C GLU A 39 -27.52 12.72 7.77
N HIS A 40 -28.29 11.70 7.38
CA HIS A 40 -28.10 10.82 6.21
C HIS A 40 -26.85 9.89 6.17
N LEU A 41 -27.03 8.69 6.73
CA LEU A 41 -26.33 7.47 6.30
C LEU A 41 -27.04 6.82 5.10
N PRO A 42 -26.31 6.28 4.10
CA PRO A 42 -26.81 5.25 3.20
C PRO A 42 -26.11 3.89 3.45
N SER A 43 -26.90 2.82 3.60
CA SER A 43 -26.39 1.45 3.78
C SER A 43 -26.45 0.64 2.48
N THR A 44 -25.27 0.28 1.95
CA THR A 44 -25.00 -0.80 0.97
C THR A 44 -23.49 -1.00 0.96
N GLU A 45 -22.87 -2.18 1.05
CA GLU A 45 -23.31 -3.55 0.73
C GLU A 45 -23.57 -3.82 -0.76
N GLN A 46 -22.67 -3.33 -1.63
CA GLN A 46 -22.42 -3.88 -2.98
C GLN A 46 -21.12 -3.32 -3.59
N ALA A 47 -19.96 -3.91 -3.24
CA ALA A 47 -18.66 -3.48 -3.77
C ALA A 47 -17.54 -4.56 -3.78
N ILE A 48 -17.89 -5.87 -3.85
CA ILE A 48 -16.90 -6.97 -3.95
C ILE A 48 -17.20 -7.82 -5.20
N ALA A 49 -16.98 -7.23 -6.36
CA ALA A 49 -16.87 -7.90 -7.66
C ALA A 49 -16.12 -6.98 -8.65
N ASN A 50 -15.39 -7.57 -9.61
CA ASN A 50 -14.69 -6.92 -10.73
C ASN A 50 -13.33 -6.24 -10.46
N SER A 51 -12.31 -7.02 -10.09
CA SER A 51 -10.89 -6.65 -10.31
C SER A 51 -9.98 -7.89 -10.34
N ASN A 52 -10.24 -8.83 -11.25
CA ASN A 52 -9.48 -10.09 -11.35
C ASN A 52 -9.43 -10.61 -12.81
N GLU A 53 -8.82 -9.85 -13.71
CA GLU A 53 -8.46 -10.29 -15.07
C GLU A 53 -7.32 -9.41 -15.60
N ALA A 54 -6.47 -9.98 -16.49
CA ALA A 54 -5.17 -9.46 -16.92
C ALA A 54 -4.08 -9.40 -15.80
N GLU A 55 -2.83 -9.87 -15.99
CA GLU A 55 -2.19 -10.52 -17.14
C GLU A 55 -1.50 -11.84 -16.71
N ALA A 56 -1.45 -12.81 -17.63
CA ALA A 56 -0.58 -13.97 -17.53
C ALA A 56 0.21 -14.10 -18.85
N GLN A 57 1.54 -14.07 -18.75
CA GLN A 57 2.45 -14.45 -19.83
C GLN A 57 3.54 -15.36 -19.26
N ASP A 58 3.40 -16.66 -19.50
CA ASP A 58 4.45 -17.66 -19.25
C ASP A 58 5.45 -17.65 -20.42
N GLU A 59 6.75 -17.58 -20.12
CA GLU A 59 7.79 -18.13 -21.00
C GLU A 59 8.34 -19.44 -20.40
N PRO A 60 8.33 -20.57 -21.16
CA PRO A 60 8.67 -21.87 -20.62
C PRO A 60 10.19 -22.16 -20.70
N ILE A 61 10.90 -22.04 -19.58
CA ILE A 61 12.27 -22.59 -19.47
C ILE A 61 12.20 -24.08 -19.13
N SER A 62 12.22 -24.91 -20.18
CA SER A 62 12.47 -26.34 -20.08
C SER A 62 13.97 -26.63 -20.13
N GLU A 63 14.55 -27.14 -19.04
CA GLU A 63 15.63 -28.12 -19.20
C GLU A 63 15.66 -29.12 -18.04
N LYS A 64 15.55 -30.41 -18.38
CA LYS A 64 15.70 -31.51 -17.43
C LYS A 64 17.17 -31.88 -17.29
N LYS A 65 17.62 -32.19 -16.08
CA LYS A 65 18.72 -33.14 -15.91
C LYS A 65 18.54 -34.02 -14.68
N GLU A 66 18.20 -35.27 -14.94
CA GLU A 66 18.17 -36.32 -13.94
C GLU A 66 19.60 -36.69 -13.53
N LEU A 67 19.80 -37.03 -12.25
CA LEU A 67 20.77 -38.06 -11.90
C LEU A 67 20.30 -38.82 -10.66
N THR A 68 19.87 -40.06 -10.85
CA THR A 68 19.39 -40.96 -9.80
C THR A 68 20.55 -41.56 -9.02
N LYS A 69 20.41 -41.66 -7.69
CA LYS A 69 21.11 -42.71 -6.91
C LYS A 69 20.30 -43.16 -5.71
N VAL A 70 20.41 -44.46 -5.42
CA VAL A 70 19.59 -45.20 -4.44
C VAL A 70 20.32 -45.28 -3.09
N GLY A 71 19.55 -45.21 -1.99
CA GLY A 71 19.98 -45.53 -0.63
C GLY A 71 18.76 -45.59 0.29
N ALA A 72 18.66 -46.60 1.16
CA ALA A 72 17.46 -46.91 1.93
C ALA A 72 17.72 -47.01 3.44
N ALA A 73 16.71 -46.58 4.23
CA ALA A 73 16.44 -46.88 5.64
C ALA A 73 17.49 -46.54 6.72
N VAL A 74 17.04 -45.85 7.79
CA VAL A 74 17.06 -46.28 9.21
C VAL A 74 16.38 -45.19 10.08
N LYS A 75 15.92 -45.52 11.28
CA LYS A 75 15.17 -44.63 12.21
C LYS A 75 16.08 -44.00 13.29
N THR A 76 15.74 -42.77 13.71
CA THR A 76 15.91 -42.17 15.07
C THR A 76 17.32 -42.02 15.68
N PRO A 77 17.52 -41.17 16.73
CA PRO A 77 16.72 -40.04 17.24
C PRO A 77 17.51 -38.70 17.13
N ALA A 78 17.22 -37.71 17.99
CA ALA A 78 17.75 -36.34 17.90
C ALA A 78 19.08 -36.09 18.65
N GLU A 79 19.88 -35.14 18.14
CA GLU A 79 20.99 -34.47 18.82
C GLU A 79 21.05 -32.96 18.39
N PRO A 80 21.83 -32.09 19.07
CA PRO A 80 21.52 -30.66 19.15
C PRO A 80 21.98 -29.76 17.98
N LEU A 81 21.40 -28.56 17.94
CA LEU A 81 21.77 -27.46 17.04
C LEU A 81 23.26 -27.06 17.14
N PRO A 82 23.98 -26.86 16.03
CA PRO A 82 25.35 -26.38 16.05
C PRO A 82 25.43 -24.92 16.52
N LYS A 83 26.36 -24.66 17.44
CA LYS A 83 26.62 -23.35 18.03
C LYS A 83 27.17 -22.38 16.97
N VAL A 84 26.35 -21.42 16.54
CA VAL A 84 26.74 -20.44 15.50
C VAL A 84 27.82 -19.49 16.05
N GLU A 85 29.04 -19.60 15.53
CA GLU A 85 30.11 -18.65 15.83
C GLU A 85 29.83 -17.27 15.20
N PRO A 86 30.15 -16.16 15.89
CA PRO A 86 29.98 -14.82 15.33
C PRO A 86 30.97 -14.58 14.17
N ARG A 87 30.45 -14.58 12.94
CA ARG A 87 31.22 -14.22 11.75
C ARG A 87 31.80 -12.81 11.90
N LYS A 88 33.12 -12.73 12.05
CA LYS A 88 33.87 -11.45 12.05
C LYS A 88 33.56 -10.67 10.78
N SER A 89 33.03 -9.47 10.93
CA SER A 89 32.76 -8.55 9.81
C SER A 89 34.08 -8.14 9.12
N PRO A 90 34.12 -8.04 7.77
CA PRO A 90 35.31 -7.61 7.06
C PRO A 90 35.71 -6.18 7.45
N VAL A 91 37.02 -5.96 7.63
CA VAL A 91 37.59 -4.74 8.19
C VAL A 91 37.63 -3.60 7.16
N ARG A 92 37.54 -2.36 7.64
CA ARG A 92 37.81 -1.13 6.87
C ARG A 92 39.16 -1.22 6.13
N GLN A 93 39.15 -1.26 4.81
CA GLN A 93 40.36 -1.02 4.00
C GLN A 93 40.22 0.13 2.97
N ASN A 94 38.99 0.46 2.54
CA ASN A 94 38.76 1.43 1.45
C ASN A 94 38.73 2.92 1.88
N GLN A 95 39.17 3.27 3.10
CA GLN A 95 39.21 4.68 3.56
C GLN A 95 40.60 5.33 3.49
N ALA A 96 41.69 4.56 3.44
CA ALA A 96 43.04 5.13 3.37
C ALA A 96 43.30 5.76 1.99
N THR A 97 43.22 4.95 0.93
CA THR A 97 43.50 5.31 -0.47
C THR A 97 42.59 6.37 -1.10
N GLN A 98 41.64 6.93 -0.36
CA GLN A 98 40.84 8.08 -0.80
C GLN A 98 41.35 9.42 -0.26
N ASN A 99 42.11 9.42 0.84
CA ASN A 99 42.74 10.63 1.37
C ASN A 99 44.00 10.95 0.58
N ASP A 100 44.85 9.95 0.33
CA ASP A 100 46.11 10.05 -0.42
C ASP A 100 45.91 10.79 -1.77
N ALA A 101 44.89 10.39 -2.54
CA ALA A 101 44.53 10.98 -3.84
C ALA A 101 43.82 12.35 -3.77
N VAL A 102 43.49 12.85 -2.57
CA VAL A 102 43.04 14.23 -2.33
C VAL A 102 44.20 15.09 -1.85
N GLU A 103 45.16 14.52 -1.12
CA GLU A 103 46.40 15.16 -0.69
C GLU A 103 47.30 15.45 -1.92
N GLU A 104 47.57 14.44 -2.76
CA GLU A 104 48.27 14.57 -4.05
C GLU A 104 47.68 15.68 -4.95
N ALA A 105 46.34 15.74 -5.05
CA ALA A 105 45.65 16.75 -5.84
C ALA A 105 45.71 18.17 -5.24
N ASN A 106 45.89 18.32 -3.93
CA ASN A 106 46.15 19.63 -3.31
C ASN A 106 47.61 20.06 -3.51
N ASP A 107 48.56 19.14 -3.45
CA ASP A 107 49.98 19.40 -3.72
C ASP A 107 50.21 19.85 -5.17
N ASP A 108 49.53 19.23 -6.14
CA ASP A 108 49.58 19.67 -7.55
C ASP A 108 48.98 21.09 -7.73
N ILE A 109 47.91 21.44 -6.99
CA ILE A 109 47.37 22.82 -7.00
C ILE A 109 48.36 23.81 -6.37
N ALA A 110 49.02 23.43 -5.26
CA ALA A 110 50.04 24.26 -4.62
C ALA A 110 51.24 24.47 -5.56
N LYS A 111 51.67 23.41 -6.25
CA LYS A 111 52.75 23.45 -7.25
C LYS A 111 52.39 24.30 -8.47
N MET A 112 51.18 24.18 -9.03
CA MET A 112 50.73 25.03 -10.13
C MET A 112 50.68 26.52 -9.73
N LEU A 113 50.36 26.83 -8.48
CA LEU A 113 50.39 28.19 -7.94
C LEU A 113 51.83 28.71 -7.77
N LEU A 114 52.75 27.88 -7.26
CA LEU A 114 54.18 28.21 -7.14
C LEU A 114 54.86 28.39 -8.51
N GLU A 115 54.47 27.60 -9.51
CA GLU A 115 54.91 27.76 -10.90
C GLU A 115 54.21 28.93 -11.64
N ASN A 116 53.36 29.71 -10.97
CA ASN A 116 52.56 30.82 -11.52
C ASN A 116 51.69 30.42 -12.74
N ARG A 117 51.31 29.15 -12.87
CA ARG A 117 50.43 28.66 -13.95
C ARG A 117 48.95 28.99 -13.72
N ILE A 118 48.58 29.23 -12.46
CA ILE A 118 47.24 29.61 -12.02
C ILE A 118 47.32 30.78 -11.06
N THR A 119 46.29 31.63 -11.04
CA THR A 119 46.18 32.70 -10.04
C THR A 119 45.78 32.15 -8.67
N MET A 120 46.03 32.93 -7.61
CA MET A 120 45.56 32.63 -6.25
C MET A 120 44.04 32.43 -6.17
N HIS A 121 43.27 33.15 -7.01
CA HIS A 121 41.82 33.04 -7.09
C HIS A 121 41.36 31.71 -7.73
N GLU A 122 42.06 31.24 -8.76
CA GLU A 122 41.80 29.94 -9.38
C GLU A 122 42.23 28.79 -8.47
N SER A 123 43.38 28.91 -7.80
CA SER A 123 43.81 27.94 -6.77
C SER A 123 42.76 27.78 -5.67
N SER A 124 42.20 28.89 -5.17
CA SER A 124 41.11 28.88 -4.17
C SER A 124 39.85 28.16 -4.68
N LYS A 125 39.46 28.40 -5.94
CA LYS A 125 38.33 27.70 -6.61
C LYS A 125 38.59 26.20 -6.76
N LEU A 126 39.78 25.81 -7.20
CA LEU A 126 40.15 24.40 -7.38
C LEU A 126 40.16 23.64 -6.03
N GLN A 127 40.67 24.25 -4.96
CA GLN A 127 40.59 23.67 -3.61
C GLN A 127 39.14 23.52 -3.12
N ALA A 128 38.25 24.48 -3.43
CA ALA A 128 36.83 24.36 -3.10
C ALA A 128 36.17 23.18 -3.83
N ILE A 129 36.45 23.04 -5.13
CA ILE A 129 35.96 21.93 -5.97
C ILE A 129 36.49 20.56 -5.49
N LEU A 130 37.74 20.47 -5.02
CA LEU A 130 38.27 19.25 -4.40
C LEU A 130 37.53 18.89 -3.11
N ARG A 131 37.28 19.86 -2.22
CA ARG A 131 36.53 19.64 -0.97
C ARG A 131 35.09 19.17 -1.25
N GLU A 132 34.42 19.79 -2.23
CA GLU A 132 33.09 19.35 -2.66
C GLU A 132 33.11 17.94 -3.24
N ASN A 133 34.09 17.61 -4.10
CA ASN A 133 34.25 16.26 -4.64
C ASN A 133 34.52 15.20 -3.55
N ALA A 134 35.28 15.52 -2.50
CA ALA A 134 35.48 14.63 -1.35
C ALA A 134 34.16 14.37 -0.61
N ILE A 135 33.37 15.42 -0.35
CA ILE A 135 32.04 15.32 0.28
C ILE A 135 31.06 14.51 -0.60
N LEU A 136 31.10 14.70 -1.92
CA LEU A 136 30.27 13.92 -2.86
C LEU A 136 30.69 12.45 -2.91
N LYS A 137 31.99 12.13 -2.92
CA LYS A 137 32.50 10.75 -2.81
C LYS A 137 32.03 10.09 -1.51
N GLU A 138 32.08 10.80 -0.39
CA GLU A 138 31.61 10.29 0.91
C GLU A 138 30.09 10.04 0.92
N LYS A 139 29.30 10.97 0.37
CA LYS A 139 27.84 10.79 0.18
C LYS A 139 27.54 9.57 -0.70
N VAL A 140 28.25 9.37 -1.80
CA VAL A 140 28.11 8.19 -2.68
C VAL A 140 28.49 6.90 -1.95
N ALA A 141 29.53 6.90 -1.11
CA ALA A 141 29.88 5.73 -0.30
C ALA A 141 28.81 5.39 0.76
N LYS A 142 28.22 6.41 1.41
CA LYS A 142 27.07 6.26 2.32
C LYS A 142 25.85 5.69 1.59
N LEU A 143 25.50 6.23 0.42
CA LEU A 143 24.39 5.72 -0.41
C LEU A 143 24.62 4.27 -0.86
N LYS A 144 25.81 3.90 -1.34
CA LYS A 144 26.15 2.50 -1.68
C LYS A 144 25.99 1.56 -0.47
N THR A 145 26.37 2.03 0.72
CA THR A 145 26.21 1.26 1.97
C THR A 145 24.74 1.08 2.37
N LEU A 146 23.92 2.14 2.25
CA LEU A 146 22.48 2.07 2.49
C LEU A 146 21.76 1.17 1.48
N LEU A 147 22.11 1.25 0.20
CA LEU A 147 21.52 0.45 -0.87
C LEU A 147 21.88 -1.03 -0.71
N ALA A 148 23.12 -1.35 -0.29
CA ALA A 148 23.52 -2.71 0.06
C ALA A 148 22.77 -3.25 1.31
N ARG A 149 22.51 -2.41 2.32
CA ARG A 149 21.69 -2.77 3.49
C ARG A 149 20.23 -3.02 3.09
N SER A 150 19.65 -2.16 2.26
CA SER A 150 18.29 -2.31 1.73
C SER A 150 18.14 -3.59 0.90
N ALA A 151 19.09 -3.89 0.02
CA ALA A 151 19.10 -5.12 -0.76
C ALA A 151 19.22 -6.38 0.13
N LYS A 152 19.99 -6.30 1.23
CA LYS A 152 20.06 -7.38 2.24
C LYS A 152 18.72 -7.55 2.97
N ALA A 153 18.14 -6.47 3.50
CA ALA A 153 16.85 -6.51 4.18
C ALA A 153 15.73 -7.06 3.27
N SER A 154 15.64 -6.58 2.03
CA SER A 154 14.68 -7.08 1.04
C SER A 154 14.84 -8.58 0.75
N LYS A 155 16.07 -9.12 0.81
CA LYS A 155 16.31 -10.57 0.69
C LYS A 155 15.88 -11.33 1.95
N GLU A 156 16.07 -10.76 3.13
CA GLU A 156 15.67 -11.36 4.41
C GLU A 156 14.13 -11.38 4.55
N THR A 157 13.44 -10.28 4.27
CA THR A 157 11.96 -10.24 4.22
C THR A 157 11.37 -11.22 3.18
N LYS A 158 12.05 -11.42 2.03
CA LYS A 158 11.64 -12.45 1.05
C LYS A 158 11.81 -13.87 1.58
N GLN A 159 12.86 -14.15 2.36
CA GLN A 159 13.08 -15.44 3.00
C GLN A 159 12.02 -15.70 4.09
N GLU A 160 11.77 -14.70 4.95
CA GLU A 160 10.74 -14.75 5.99
C GLU A 160 9.35 -15.00 5.39
N ASN A 161 8.99 -14.31 4.30
CA ASN A 161 7.70 -14.51 3.62
C ASN A 161 7.56 -15.96 3.05
N ILE A 162 8.64 -16.54 2.53
CA ILE A 162 8.68 -17.96 2.11
C ILE A 162 8.48 -18.91 3.30
N GLU A 163 8.99 -18.56 4.49
CA GLU A 163 8.83 -19.36 5.71
C GLU A 163 7.43 -19.23 6.32
N TYR A 164 6.87 -18.02 6.38
CA TYR A 164 5.47 -17.80 6.74
C TYR A 164 4.51 -18.51 5.78
N LYS A 165 4.78 -18.51 4.47
CA LYS A 165 3.96 -19.26 3.50
C LYS A 165 3.98 -20.76 3.77
N LYS A 166 5.15 -21.35 4.05
CA LYS A 166 5.25 -22.77 4.44
C LYS A 166 4.48 -23.07 5.73
N LEU A 167 4.56 -22.19 6.73
CA LEU A 167 3.84 -22.35 8.00
C LEU A 167 2.31 -22.28 7.78
N LEU A 168 1.86 -21.37 6.93
CA LEU A 168 0.46 -21.22 6.53
C LEU A 168 -0.05 -22.42 5.71
N ASP A 169 0.77 -22.99 4.83
CA ASP A 169 0.43 -24.21 4.08
C ASP A 169 0.37 -25.45 5.00
N VAL A 170 1.17 -25.50 6.08
CA VAL A 170 1.06 -26.52 7.13
C VAL A 170 -0.22 -26.32 7.97
N ALA A 171 -0.51 -25.08 8.37
CA ALA A 171 -1.72 -24.76 9.13
C ALA A 171 -3.01 -25.09 8.33
N LYS A 172 -3.04 -24.79 7.03
CA LYS A 172 -4.15 -25.17 6.14
C LYS A 172 -4.40 -26.67 6.11
N LYS A 173 -3.34 -27.48 5.99
CA LYS A 173 -3.45 -28.96 5.99
C LYS A 173 -3.94 -29.52 7.33
N GLU A 174 -3.60 -28.87 8.44
CA GLU A 174 -4.12 -29.26 9.75
C GLU A 174 -5.60 -28.85 9.91
N VAL A 175 -6.01 -27.70 9.38
CA VAL A 175 -7.44 -27.31 9.32
C VAL A 175 -8.25 -28.26 8.43
N GLU A 176 -7.73 -28.63 7.26
CA GLU A 176 -8.30 -29.64 6.35
C GLU A 176 -8.48 -30.98 7.08
N ARG A 177 -7.41 -31.51 7.69
CA ARG A 177 -7.42 -32.75 8.49
C ARG A 177 -8.34 -32.70 9.72
N LEU A 178 -8.59 -31.51 10.28
CA LEU A 178 -9.55 -31.30 11.35
C LEU A 178 -10.99 -31.23 10.82
N ASN A 179 -11.21 -30.64 9.64
CA ASN A 179 -12.50 -30.64 8.95
C ASN A 179 -12.92 -32.05 8.57
N ASP A 180 -12.03 -32.84 7.96
CA ASP A 180 -12.24 -34.27 7.66
C ASP A 180 -12.70 -35.05 8.91
N ARG A 181 -12.12 -34.73 10.07
CA ARG A 181 -12.48 -35.33 11.36
C ARG A 181 -13.83 -34.85 11.89
N VAL A 182 -14.21 -33.60 11.67
CA VAL A 182 -15.54 -33.09 12.03
C VAL A 182 -16.61 -33.72 11.12
N GLU A 183 -16.36 -33.83 9.83
CA GLU A 183 -17.24 -34.51 8.87
C GLU A 183 -17.37 -36.01 9.18
N ALA A 184 -16.26 -36.69 9.49
CA ALA A 184 -16.24 -38.08 9.95
C ALA A 184 -16.83 -38.29 11.36
N LEU A 185 -17.12 -37.22 12.11
CA LEU A 185 -17.89 -37.28 13.36
C LEU A 185 -19.37 -36.96 13.13
N ALA A 186 -19.69 -36.00 12.26
CA ALA A 186 -21.06 -35.62 11.89
C ALA A 186 -21.78 -36.69 11.04
N SER A 187 -21.03 -37.49 10.27
CA SER A 187 -21.54 -38.62 9.48
C SER A 187 -21.67 -39.93 10.27
N ARG A 188 -21.39 -39.93 11.58
CA ARG A 188 -21.64 -41.11 12.43
C ARG A 188 -23.14 -41.21 12.74
N PRO A 189 -23.73 -42.42 12.73
CA PRO A 189 -25.08 -42.62 13.24
C PRO A 189 -25.23 -41.99 14.63
N THR A 190 -26.23 -41.13 14.78
CA THR A 190 -26.53 -40.48 16.04
C THR A 190 -27.10 -41.51 17.03
N HIS A 191 -27.20 -41.14 18.31
CA HIS A 191 -27.87 -41.97 19.29
C HIS A 191 -29.35 -42.22 18.93
N MET A 192 -29.99 -41.33 18.16
CA MET A 192 -31.36 -41.53 17.68
C MET A 192 -31.44 -42.56 16.55
N ASP A 193 -30.49 -42.53 15.60
CA ASP A 193 -30.43 -43.51 14.52
C ASP A 193 -30.15 -44.91 15.06
N LEU A 194 -29.22 -45.02 16.03
CA LEU A 194 -28.94 -46.26 16.74
C LEU A 194 -30.15 -46.76 17.54
N LEU A 195 -30.93 -45.88 18.16
CA LEU A 195 -32.18 -46.27 18.83
C LEU A 195 -33.23 -46.78 17.85
N ALA A 196 -33.37 -46.18 16.67
CA ALA A 196 -34.29 -46.65 15.62
C ALA A 196 -33.84 -48.01 15.03
N ASP A 197 -32.54 -48.24 14.89
CA ASP A 197 -31.97 -49.55 14.56
C ASP A 197 -32.24 -50.58 15.67
N PHE A 198 -32.16 -50.19 16.95
CA PHE A 198 -32.51 -51.08 18.06
C PHE A 198 -34.01 -51.40 18.08
N GLU A 199 -34.89 -50.40 17.91
CA GLU A 199 -36.35 -50.56 17.87
C GLU A 199 -36.77 -51.49 16.72
N THR A 200 -36.31 -51.23 15.49
CA THR A 200 -36.65 -52.07 14.32
C THR A 200 -36.07 -53.49 14.39
N ASN A 201 -34.92 -53.70 15.05
CA ASN A 201 -34.41 -55.06 15.30
C ASN A 201 -35.11 -55.74 16.48
N PHE A 202 -35.57 -55.00 17.49
CA PHE A 202 -36.37 -55.52 18.60
C PHE A 202 -37.76 -55.95 18.13
N ASP A 203 -38.45 -55.15 17.31
CA ASP A 203 -39.70 -55.52 16.65
C ASP A 203 -39.53 -56.74 15.75
N ARG A 204 -38.45 -56.81 14.97
CA ARG A 204 -38.13 -58.00 14.15
C ARG A 204 -37.92 -59.25 15.02
N ALA A 205 -37.28 -59.14 16.17
CA ALA A 205 -37.13 -60.25 17.12
C ALA A 205 -38.48 -60.63 17.75
N LEU A 206 -39.31 -59.66 18.12
CA LEU A 206 -40.66 -59.86 18.66
C LEU A 206 -41.60 -60.57 17.67
N MET A 207 -41.55 -60.19 16.39
CA MET A 207 -42.32 -60.84 15.32
C MET A 207 -41.87 -62.29 15.11
N ASN A 208 -40.56 -62.56 15.12
CA ASN A 208 -40.03 -63.93 15.04
C ASN A 208 -40.40 -64.77 16.27
N LEU A 209 -40.53 -64.17 17.46
CA LEU A 209 -40.88 -64.89 18.69
C LEU A 209 -42.34 -65.37 18.72
N HIS A 210 -43.23 -64.78 17.91
CA HIS A 210 -44.64 -65.15 17.83
C HIS A 210 -44.95 -66.28 16.84
N THR A 211 -43.93 -66.83 16.16
CA THR A 211 -44.12 -67.90 15.16
C THR A 211 -43.70 -69.31 15.61
N ASP A 212 -43.11 -69.47 16.80
CA ASP A 212 -42.72 -70.79 17.33
C ASP A 212 -43.83 -71.41 18.19
N GLU A 213 -44.52 -72.43 17.67
CA GLU A 213 -45.45 -73.27 18.44
C GLU A 213 -44.69 -74.16 19.44
N ALA A 214 -45.07 -74.10 20.72
CA ALA A 214 -44.39 -74.82 21.80
C ALA A 214 -44.88 -76.27 21.98
N PRO A 215 -43.98 -77.26 22.13
CA PRO A 215 -44.32 -78.60 22.62
C PRO A 215 -44.04 -78.78 24.13
N SER A 216 -44.90 -79.51 24.83
CA SER A 216 -44.86 -79.74 26.29
C SER A 216 -44.48 -81.17 26.69
N ALA A 217 -43.63 -81.32 27.72
CA ALA A 217 -43.49 -82.50 28.60
C ALA A 217 -42.75 -82.04 29.88
N ASP A 218 -43.07 -82.33 31.14
CA ASP A 218 -43.88 -83.39 31.79
C ASP A 218 -43.16 -84.76 31.94
N TYR A 219 -42.44 -84.91 33.07
CA TYR A 219 -41.82 -86.11 33.67
C TYR A 219 -40.99 -85.65 34.91
N VAL A 220 -40.72 -86.38 36.00
CA VAL A 220 -41.06 -87.74 36.48
C VAL A 220 -41.45 -87.66 37.98
N ARG A 221 -42.24 -88.62 38.50
CA ARG A 221 -42.44 -88.86 39.95
C ARG A 221 -42.55 -90.38 40.22
N GLN A 222 -42.39 -90.79 41.49
CA GLN A 222 -43.00 -91.98 42.15
C GLN A 222 -42.27 -93.35 42.22
N THR A 223 -41.94 -93.76 43.47
CA THR A 223 -41.88 -95.14 44.08
C THR A 223 -41.87 -94.96 45.62
N VAL A 224 -42.63 -95.59 46.54
CA VAL A 224 -43.66 -96.66 46.61
C VAL A 224 -43.17 -98.09 46.93
N GLY A 225 -43.81 -98.75 47.93
CA GLY A 225 -43.51 -100.08 48.51
C GLY A 225 -42.79 -99.98 49.87
N GLN A 226 -43.25 -100.47 51.04
CA GLN A 226 -44.24 -101.49 51.47
C GLN A 226 -43.95 -102.92 50.97
N ALA A 227 -44.03 -104.00 51.78
CA ALA A 227 -44.39 -104.18 53.21
C ALA A 227 -43.28 -105.02 53.95
N THR A 228 -43.41 -105.77 55.06
CA THR A 228 -44.55 -106.36 55.84
C THR A 228 -44.10 -106.66 57.30
N GLU A 229 -44.93 -107.34 58.12
CA GLU A 229 -44.73 -107.61 59.56
C GLU A 229 -44.23 -109.04 59.86
N GLN A 230 -43.44 -109.23 60.93
CA GLN A 230 -43.69 -110.21 62.03
C GLN A 230 -42.56 -110.26 63.11
N ASN A 231 -42.98 -110.31 64.37
CA ASN A 231 -42.31 -110.80 65.60
C ASN A 231 -40.77 -110.92 65.66
N ASN A 232 -40.13 -109.96 66.37
CA ASN A 232 -39.06 -110.21 67.36
C ASN A 232 -38.77 -108.89 68.11
N GLU A 233 -39.26 -108.71 69.34
CA GLU A 233 -39.25 -107.38 69.98
C GLU A 233 -37.85 -106.89 70.39
N GLU A 234 -36.94 -107.77 70.81
CA GLU A 234 -35.56 -107.38 71.17
C GLU A 234 -34.69 -107.10 69.92
N GLU A 235 -34.82 -107.88 68.84
CA GLU A 235 -34.18 -107.53 67.56
C GLU A 235 -34.81 -106.29 66.93
N ASN A 236 -36.12 -106.05 67.08
CA ASN A 236 -36.75 -104.83 66.58
C ASN A 236 -36.23 -103.58 67.29
N VAL A 237 -35.99 -103.60 68.60
CA VAL A 237 -35.35 -102.48 69.31
C VAL A 237 -33.91 -102.28 68.83
N SER A 238 -33.15 -103.37 68.60
CA SER A 238 -31.79 -103.30 68.05
C SER A 238 -31.76 -102.73 66.62
N ASN A 239 -32.65 -103.22 65.75
CA ASN A 239 -32.78 -102.78 64.36
C ASN A 239 -33.32 -101.34 64.27
N MET A 240 -34.21 -100.92 65.18
CA MET A 240 -34.68 -99.54 65.29
C MET A 240 -33.57 -98.60 65.76
N LEU A 241 -32.79 -98.98 66.78
CA LEU A 241 -31.60 -98.23 67.19
C LEU A 241 -30.56 -98.13 66.06
N MET A 242 -30.36 -99.19 65.29
CA MET A 242 -29.49 -99.16 64.10
C MET A 242 -30.08 -98.30 62.96
N ALA A 243 -31.40 -98.25 62.80
CA ALA A 243 -32.07 -97.37 61.85
C ALA A 243 -31.95 -95.90 62.26
N GLU A 244 -32.18 -95.56 63.53
CA GLU A 244 -31.97 -94.22 64.10
C GLU A 244 -30.50 -93.80 64.05
N LEU A 245 -29.57 -94.72 64.32
CA LEU A 245 -28.12 -94.46 64.21
C LEU A 245 -27.71 -94.20 62.76
N ASN A 246 -28.26 -94.94 61.80
CA ASN A 246 -28.05 -94.67 60.37
C ASN A 246 -28.71 -93.36 59.91
N GLN A 247 -29.91 -93.04 60.41
CA GLN A 247 -30.62 -91.80 60.09
C GLN A 247 -29.91 -90.58 60.67
N THR A 248 -29.46 -90.64 61.92
CA THR A 248 -28.65 -89.59 62.56
C THR A 248 -27.29 -89.46 61.88
N LYS A 249 -26.64 -90.55 61.48
CA LYS A 249 -25.43 -90.52 60.64
C LYS A 249 -25.66 -89.82 59.31
N SER A 250 -26.72 -90.15 58.56
CA SER A 250 -27.04 -89.46 57.30
C SER A 250 -27.40 -87.98 57.50
N ARG A 251 -27.97 -87.62 58.65
CA ARG A 251 -28.26 -86.23 59.02
C ARG A 251 -26.98 -85.48 59.38
N VAL A 252 -26.03 -86.10 60.07
CA VAL A 252 -24.69 -85.54 60.33
C VAL A 252 -23.95 -85.34 59.01
N GLU A 253 -23.89 -86.35 58.15
CA GLU A 253 -23.27 -86.26 56.81
C GLU A 253 -23.92 -85.16 55.95
N HIS A 254 -25.25 -85.01 55.99
CA HIS A 254 -25.94 -83.90 55.32
C HIS A 254 -25.56 -82.53 55.89
N LEU A 255 -25.47 -82.39 57.22
CA LEU A 255 -25.04 -81.16 57.89
C LEU A 255 -23.56 -80.84 57.63
N GLU A 256 -22.69 -81.84 57.55
CA GLU A 256 -21.28 -81.69 57.17
C GLU A 256 -21.14 -81.23 55.72
N ASN A 257 -21.91 -81.82 54.80
CA ASN A 257 -21.97 -81.37 53.40
C ASN A 257 -22.52 -79.94 53.27
N MET A 258 -23.57 -79.58 54.01
CA MET A 258 -24.05 -78.19 54.10
C MET A 258 -22.98 -77.24 54.63
N ASN A 259 -22.30 -77.61 55.72
CA ASN A 259 -21.25 -76.78 56.34
C ASN A 259 -20.03 -76.62 55.40
N ALA A 260 -19.62 -77.67 54.71
CA ALA A 260 -18.60 -77.61 53.66
C ALA A 260 -19.03 -76.73 52.47
N SER A 261 -20.30 -76.79 52.06
CA SER A 261 -20.85 -75.91 51.02
C SER A 261 -20.89 -74.44 51.45
N LEU A 262 -21.29 -74.16 52.70
CA LEU A 262 -21.31 -72.81 53.27
C LEU A 262 -19.89 -72.24 53.41
N LYS A 263 -18.92 -73.04 53.86
CA LYS A 263 -17.50 -72.64 53.91
C LYS A 263 -16.93 -72.33 52.53
N LYS A 264 -17.21 -73.17 51.52
CA LYS A 264 -16.84 -72.89 50.12
C LYS A 264 -17.46 -71.57 49.62
N ARG A 265 -18.73 -71.31 49.95
CA ARG A 265 -19.42 -70.05 49.60
C ARG A 265 -18.83 -68.83 50.33
N SER A 266 -18.43 -68.98 51.60
CA SER A 266 -17.75 -67.90 52.35
C SER A 266 -16.44 -67.51 51.67
N ILE A 267 -15.56 -68.48 51.42
CA ILE A 267 -14.26 -68.28 50.74
C ILE A 267 -14.45 -67.67 49.33
N GLN A 268 -15.51 -68.06 48.61
CA GLN A 268 -15.84 -67.48 47.32
C GLN A 268 -16.29 -66.01 47.44
N LEU A 269 -17.13 -65.67 48.43
CA LEU A 269 -17.58 -64.29 48.67
C LEU A 269 -16.45 -63.40 49.19
N GLU A 270 -15.58 -63.92 50.05
CA GLU A 270 -14.35 -63.26 50.52
C GLU A 270 -13.45 -62.90 49.33
N LYS A 271 -13.17 -63.87 48.44
CA LYS A 271 -12.40 -63.63 47.21
C LYS A 271 -13.07 -62.62 46.28
N GLN A 272 -14.39 -62.69 46.09
CA GLN A 272 -15.12 -61.71 45.27
C GLN A 272 -15.05 -60.30 45.86
N ASN A 273 -15.10 -60.17 47.19
CA ASN A 273 -14.96 -58.89 47.89
C ASN A 273 -13.52 -58.33 47.78
N GLU A 274 -12.50 -59.19 47.86
CA GLU A 274 -11.10 -58.79 47.58
C GLU A 274 -10.93 -58.27 46.14
N GLN A 275 -11.53 -58.96 45.16
CA GLN A 275 -11.49 -58.53 43.75
C GLN A 275 -12.16 -57.17 43.55
N LEU A 276 -13.38 -56.98 44.07
CA LEU A 276 -14.10 -55.70 44.00
C LEU A 276 -13.34 -54.56 44.71
N MET A 277 -12.64 -54.86 45.81
CA MET A 277 -11.78 -53.87 46.50
C MET A 277 -10.54 -53.50 45.67
N GLN A 278 -9.91 -54.46 44.98
CA GLN A 278 -8.79 -54.19 44.06
C GLN A 278 -9.24 -53.40 42.82
N GLU A 279 -10.41 -53.72 42.26
CA GLU A 279 -11.01 -53.00 41.13
C GLU A 279 -11.32 -51.55 41.53
N ARG A 280 -11.99 -51.33 42.67
CA ARG A 280 -12.27 -49.99 43.22
C ARG A 280 -10.99 -49.18 43.47
N GLN A 281 -9.92 -49.81 43.95
CA GLN A 281 -8.62 -49.13 44.11
C GLN A 281 -7.99 -48.78 42.75
N SER A 282 -8.06 -49.69 41.77
CA SER A 282 -7.59 -49.44 40.40
C SER A 282 -8.34 -48.27 39.74
N GLU A 283 -9.66 -48.21 39.89
CA GLU A 283 -10.51 -47.12 39.38
C GLU A 283 -10.24 -45.79 40.10
N SER A 284 -10.04 -45.81 41.42
CA SER A 284 -9.65 -44.61 42.17
C SER A 284 -8.32 -44.04 41.68
N LEU A 285 -7.32 -44.89 41.39
CA LEU A 285 -6.03 -44.48 40.84
C LEU A 285 -6.16 -43.96 39.40
N LYS A 286 -6.95 -44.63 38.53
CA LYS A 286 -7.25 -44.14 37.18
C LYS A 286 -7.92 -42.77 37.21
N MET A 287 -8.90 -42.56 38.09
CA MET A 287 -9.60 -41.29 38.26
C MET A 287 -8.65 -40.18 38.72
N SER A 288 -7.76 -40.46 39.67
CA SER A 288 -6.73 -39.52 40.12
C SER A 288 -5.77 -39.13 38.99
N ASN A 289 -5.32 -40.10 38.19
CA ASN A 289 -4.46 -39.84 37.03
C ASN A 289 -5.16 -38.97 35.98
N LEU A 290 -6.41 -39.30 35.62
CA LEU A 290 -7.20 -38.53 34.65
C LEU A 290 -7.47 -37.08 35.13
N GLN A 291 -7.67 -36.88 36.44
CA GLN A 291 -7.78 -35.52 37.01
C GLN A 291 -6.46 -34.74 36.92
N LEU A 292 -5.32 -35.41 37.10
CA LEU A 292 -4.00 -34.79 36.95
C LEU A 292 -3.67 -34.48 35.48
N GLU A 293 -3.95 -35.40 34.55
CA GLU A 293 -3.85 -35.18 33.10
C GLU A 293 -4.71 -34.01 32.64
N LEU A 294 -5.97 -33.94 33.08
CA LEU A 294 -6.88 -32.82 32.81
C LEU A 294 -6.35 -31.49 33.37
N LYS A 295 -5.70 -31.51 34.54
CA LYS A 295 -5.07 -30.32 35.13
C LYS A 295 -3.83 -29.87 34.36
N MET A 296 -2.99 -30.80 33.89
CA MET A 296 -1.84 -30.49 33.03
C MET A 296 -2.30 -29.94 31.68
N ALA A 297 -3.25 -30.59 31.00
CA ALA A 297 -3.80 -30.12 29.72
C ALA A 297 -4.41 -28.71 29.83
N ARG A 298 -5.13 -28.40 30.93
CA ARG A 298 -5.60 -27.03 31.20
C ARG A 298 -4.43 -26.05 31.32
N MET A 299 -3.41 -26.36 32.13
CA MET A 299 -2.22 -25.52 32.30
C MET A 299 -1.47 -25.29 30.98
N GLU A 300 -1.38 -26.30 30.12
CA GLU A 300 -0.79 -26.19 28.78
C GLU A 300 -1.62 -25.27 27.87
N THR A 301 -2.95 -25.39 27.87
CA THR A 301 -3.83 -24.47 27.10
C THR A 301 -3.80 -23.03 27.63
N GLU A 302 -3.69 -22.84 28.94
CA GLU A 302 -3.47 -21.51 29.54
C GLU A 302 -2.13 -20.92 29.12
N ASN A 303 -1.06 -21.71 29.12
CA ASN A 303 0.27 -21.27 28.70
C ASN A 303 0.29 -20.91 27.20
N ALA A 304 -0.32 -21.74 26.36
CA ALA A 304 -0.45 -21.48 24.93
C ALA A 304 -1.26 -20.21 24.63
N THR A 305 -2.37 -19.97 25.35
CA THR A 305 -3.19 -18.76 25.18
C THR A 305 -2.53 -17.50 25.75
N ARG A 306 -1.71 -17.59 26.81
CA ARG A 306 -0.86 -16.48 27.26
C ARG A 306 0.18 -16.12 26.20
N SER A 307 0.94 -17.10 25.70
CA SER A 307 1.93 -16.88 24.63
C SER A 307 1.30 -16.37 23.32
N MET A 308 0.06 -16.76 23.01
CA MET A 308 -0.70 -16.20 21.89
C MET A 308 -1.04 -14.72 22.12
N LYS A 309 -1.47 -14.33 23.33
CA LYS A 309 -1.75 -12.92 23.68
C LYS A 309 -0.50 -12.06 23.65
N GLU A 310 0.63 -12.57 24.15
CA GLU A 310 1.94 -11.89 24.07
C GLU A 310 2.36 -11.62 22.62
N LYS A 311 2.19 -12.61 21.72
CA LYS A 311 2.46 -12.45 20.29
C LYS A 311 1.50 -11.47 19.61
N LEU A 312 0.22 -11.45 19.99
CA LEU A 312 -0.74 -10.47 19.48
C LEU A 312 -0.40 -9.04 19.93
N ALA A 313 0.06 -8.86 21.17
CA ALA A 313 0.54 -7.56 21.66
C ALA A 313 1.77 -7.08 20.88
N SER A 314 2.77 -7.97 20.68
CA SER A 314 3.96 -7.66 19.90
C SER A 314 3.65 -7.38 18.42
N LEU A 315 2.66 -8.05 17.82
CA LEU A 315 2.17 -7.75 16.48
C LEU A 315 1.52 -6.37 16.38
N ALA A 316 0.76 -5.95 17.41
CA ALA A 316 0.17 -4.62 17.47
C ALA A 316 1.23 -3.51 17.65
N GLU A 317 2.26 -3.76 18.45
CA GLU A 317 3.42 -2.87 18.62
C GLU A 317 4.18 -2.70 17.30
N MET A 318 4.52 -3.80 16.60
CA MET A 318 5.16 -3.74 15.28
C MET A 318 4.30 -3.04 14.22
N GLN A 319 2.97 -3.19 14.26
CA GLN A 319 2.09 -2.43 13.36
C GLN A 319 2.16 -0.92 13.65
N MET A 320 2.18 -0.52 14.93
CA MET A 320 2.32 0.88 15.32
C MET A 320 3.67 1.46 14.91
N GLU A 321 4.76 0.68 14.97
CA GLU A 321 6.07 1.08 14.40
C GLU A 321 6.00 1.26 12.87
N ILE A 322 5.37 0.33 12.15
CA ILE A 322 5.19 0.42 10.69
C ILE A 322 4.39 1.66 10.31
N ASP A 323 3.30 1.97 11.02
CA ASP A 323 2.46 3.14 10.77
C ASP A 323 3.22 4.44 11.05
N LEU A 324 4.01 4.49 12.14
CA LEU A 324 4.84 5.63 12.49
C LEU A 324 5.97 5.87 11.47
N VAL A 325 6.65 4.82 11.02
CA VAL A 325 7.69 4.89 9.98
C VAL A 325 7.08 5.30 8.63
N THR A 326 5.92 4.76 8.28
CA THR A 326 5.20 5.10 7.04
C THR A 326 4.78 6.57 7.04
N LYS A 327 4.19 7.06 8.14
CA LYS A 327 3.85 8.48 8.31
C LYS A 327 5.09 9.37 8.22
N SER A 328 6.16 9.02 8.92
CA SER A 328 7.43 9.77 8.89
C SER A 328 8.03 9.84 7.47
N ALA A 329 7.92 8.76 6.69
CA ALA A 329 8.32 8.73 5.29
C ALA A 329 7.43 9.58 4.38
N MET A 330 6.10 9.60 4.61
CA MET A 330 5.17 10.49 3.91
C MET A 330 5.47 11.97 4.23
N ASP A 331 5.66 12.32 5.51
CA ASP A 331 6.01 13.66 5.96
C ASP A 331 7.38 14.11 5.41
N ALA A 332 8.32 13.19 5.21
CA ALA A 332 9.61 13.47 4.58
C ALA A 332 9.50 13.68 3.06
N ASN A 333 8.66 12.88 2.38
CA ASN A 333 8.39 13.05 0.95
C ASN A 333 7.63 14.36 0.65
N ALA A 334 6.69 14.77 1.51
CA ALA A 334 6.00 16.05 1.41
C ALA A 334 6.98 17.22 1.47
N ARG A 335 7.83 17.27 2.50
CA ARG A 335 8.89 18.29 2.64
C ARG A 335 9.93 18.26 1.51
N ALA A 336 10.18 17.09 0.91
CA ALA A 336 11.04 16.98 -0.27
C ALA A 336 10.37 17.57 -1.54
N ALA A 337 9.05 17.42 -1.69
CA ALA A 337 8.29 18.04 -2.78
C ALA A 337 8.20 19.57 -2.62
N GLU A 338 7.86 20.05 -1.42
CA GLU A 338 7.91 21.49 -1.06
C GLU A 338 9.29 22.10 -1.35
N GLY A 339 10.36 21.41 -0.92
CA GLY A 339 11.74 21.82 -1.19
C GLY A 339 12.09 21.83 -2.69
N MET A 340 11.44 21.01 -3.51
CA MET A 340 11.60 21.03 -4.97
C MET A 340 10.87 22.22 -5.59
N GLU A 341 9.64 22.52 -5.18
CA GLU A 341 8.86 23.68 -5.64
C GLU A 341 9.56 25.01 -5.29
N VAL A 342 10.11 25.12 -4.07
CA VAL A 342 10.95 26.26 -3.66
C VAL A 342 12.23 26.35 -4.50
N ALA A 343 12.83 25.22 -4.87
CA ALA A 343 14.00 25.21 -5.76
C ALA A 343 13.66 25.54 -7.22
N GLU A 344 12.44 25.30 -7.70
CA GLU A 344 12.00 25.66 -9.05
C GLU A 344 11.55 27.12 -9.16
N SER A 345 10.80 27.62 -8.19
CA SER A 345 10.50 29.06 -8.08
C SER A 345 11.79 29.89 -7.99
N ALA A 346 12.75 29.50 -7.16
CA ALA A 346 14.07 30.17 -7.08
C ALA A 346 14.87 30.13 -8.41
N LYS A 347 14.78 29.05 -9.21
CA LYS A 347 15.35 29.03 -10.57
C LYS A 347 14.63 30.03 -11.49
N SER A 348 13.30 30.09 -11.43
CA SER A 348 12.50 31.00 -12.26
C SER A 348 12.79 32.47 -11.94
N ASP A 349 12.92 32.83 -10.66
CA ASP A 349 13.30 34.17 -10.23
C ASP A 349 14.75 34.49 -10.62
N LYS A 350 15.68 33.53 -10.58
CA LYS A 350 17.05 33.74 -11.08
C LYS A 350 17.05 34.09 -12.57
N VAL A 351 16.30 33.37 -13.41
CA VAL A 351 16.16 33.68 -14.85
C VAL A 351 15.55 35.08 -15.04
N LYS A 352 14.50 35.41 -14.29
CA LYS A 352 13.84 36.73 -14.32
C LYS A 352 14.77 37.87 -13.88
N ILE A 353 15.64 37.64 -12.89
CA ILE A 353 16.69 38.58 -12.47
C ILE A 353 17.76 38.73 -13.54
N GLU A 354 18.14 37.65 -14.23
CA GLU A 354 19.10 37.68 -15.34
C GLU A 354 18.52 38.43 -16.57
N GLU A 355 17.24 38.22 -16.91
CA GLU A 355 16.52 39.04 -17.89
C GLU A 355 16.46 40.53 -17.51
N LEU A 356 16.15 40.86 -16.25
CA LEU A 356 16.08 42.24 -15.79
C LEU A 356 17.45 42.92 -15.82
N ARG A 357 18.53 42.19 -15.48
CA ARG A 357 19.91 42.66 -15.64
C ARG A 357 20.26 42.92 -17.10
N ALA A 358 19.89 42.03 -18.03
CA ALA A 358 20.10 42.24 -19.46
C ALA A 358 19.34 43.48 -19.98
N LYS A 359 18.09 43.69 -19.54
CA LYS A 359 17.28 44.87 -19.87
C LYS A 359 17.89 46.17 -19.30
N VAL A 360 18.44 46.14 -18.09
CA VAL A 360 19.17 47.28 -17.51
C VAL A 360 20.48 47.56 -18.26
N GLY A 361 21.24 46.52 -18.63
CA GLY A 361 22.45 46.66 -19.44
C GLY A 361 22.17 47.32 -20.80
N ALA A 362 21.16 46.83 -21.53
CA ALA A 362 20.74 47.41 -22.81
C ALA A 362 20.26 48.87 -22.67
N LEU A 363 19.62 49.24 -21.55
CA LEU A 363 19.26 50.63 -21.26
C LEU A 363 20.49 51.51 -20.94
N GLN A 364 21.52 50.95 -20.29
CA GLN A 364 22.79 51.66 -20.05
C GLN A 364 23.58 51.86 -21.34
N GLU A 365 23.70 50.83 -22.19
CA GLU A 365 24.30 50.92 -23.52
C GLU A 365 23.56 51.94 -24.40
N TRP A 366 22.22 51.93 -24.40
CA TRP A 366 21.42 52.92 -25.13
C TRP A 366 21.59 54.34 -24.60
N ALA A 367 21.71 54.53 -23.27
CA ALA A 367 21.98 55.83 -22.68
C ALA A 367 23.38 56.36 -23.04
N ILE A 368 24.39 55.49 -23.07
CA ILE A 368 25.75 55.84 -23.52
C ILE A 368 25.73 56.23 -25.00
N ALA A 369 25.19 55.37 -25.88
CA ALA A 369 25.08 55.65 -27.31
C ALA A 369 24.25 56.92 -27.61
N SER A 370 23.21 57.20 -26.83
CA SER A 370 22.44 58.45 -26.93
C SER A 370 23.22 59.68 -26.43
N SER A 371 24.20 59.53 -25.56
CA SER A 371 25.10 60.62 -25.15
C SER A 371 26.18 60.88 -26.19
N GLU A 372 26.82 59.83 -26.71
CA GLU A 372 27.79 59.90 -27.81
C GLU A 372 27.17 60.51 -29.09
N ALA A 373 25.96 60.08 -29.46
CA ALA A 373 25.22 60.66 -30.59
C ALA A 373 24.88 62.14 -30.37
N LYS A 374 24.63 62.55 -29.11
CA LYS A 374 24.40 63.96 -28.78
C LYS A 374 25.69 64.77 -28.86
N GLU A 375 26.83 64.23 -28.42
CA GLU A 375 28.14 64.90 -28.59
C GLU A 375 28.52 65.04 -30.06
N ALA A 376 28.31 63.99 -30.87
CA ALA A 376 28.51 64.05 -32.31
C ALA A 376 27.66 65.16 -32.97
N VAL A 377 26.37 65.25 -32.64
CA VAL A 377 25.48 66.33 -33.14
C VAL A 377 25.89 67.71 -32.60
N MET A 378 26.43 67.82 -31.39
CA MET A 378 26.97 69.09 -30.88
C MET A 378 28.24 69.53 -31.62
N GLU A 379 29.15 68.61 -31.97
CA GLU A 379 30.33 68.97 -32.77
C GLU A 379 29.97 69.22 -34.25
N GLU A 380 29.01 68.50 -34.84
CA GLU A 380 28.46 68.84 -36.16
C GLU A 380 27.84 70.23 -36.16
N ASN A 381 27.02 70.57 -35.15
CA ASN A 381 26.49 71.93 -34.99
C ASN A 381 27.62 72.95 -34.82
N ARG A 382 28.67 72.66 -34.03
CA ARG A 382 29.82 73.57 -33.86
C ARG A 382 30.63 73.77 -35.15
N ILE A 383 30.74 72.74 -35.98
CA ILE A 383 31.33 72.81 -37.32
C ILE A 383 30.43 73.61 -38.27
N LEU A 384 29.10 73.45 -38.18
CA LEU A 384 28.12 74.20 -38.96
C LEU A 384 28.05 75.67 -38.54
N GLU A 385 28.09 76.00 -37.24
CA GLU A 385 28.22 77.36 -36.72
C GLU A 385 29.51 78.01 -37.20
N LYS A 386 30.64 77.31 -37.18
CA LYS A 386 31.90 77.82 -37.73
C LYS A 386 31.82 78.08 -39.23
N LYS A 387 31.24 77.15 -40.00
CA LYS A 387 30.98 77.34 -41.44
C LYS A 387 30.01 78.49 -41.69
N LEU A 388 28.98 78.63 -40.85
CA LEU A 388 27.97 79.68 -40.98
C LEU A 388 28.59 81.05 -40.68
N ALA A 389 29.46 81.18 -39.68
CA ALA A 389 30.24 82.40 -39.44
C ALA A 389 31.31 82.67 -40.53
N GLU A 390 31.77 81.65 -41.25
CA GLU A 390 32.60 81.78 -42.46
C GLU A 390 31.75 82.21 -43.67
N TYR A 391 30.50 81.75 -43.79
CA TYR A 391 29.52 82.15 -44.81
C TYR A 391 28.90 83.52 -44.53
N GLU A 392 28.64 83.92 -43.29
CA GLU A 392 28.16 85.26 -42.94
C GLU A 392 29.21 86.32 -43.30
N LYS A 393 30.49 86.03 -43.10
CA LYS A 393 31.61 86.85 -43.60
C LYS A 393 31.76 86.85 -45.13
N ALA A 394 31.11 85.93 -45.84
CA ALA A 394 31.01 85.94 -47.29
C ALA A 394 29.73 86.63 -47.78
N ASN A 395 28.63 86.54 -47.02
CA ASN A 395 27.35 87.18 -47.29
C ASN A 395 27.30 88.66 -46.83
N GLU A 396 28.22 89.14 -46.00
CA GLU A 396 28.52 90.58 -45.86
C GLU A 396 28.99 91.25 -47.19
N ILE A 397 29.10 90.48 -48.28
CA ILE A 397 29.42 90.95 -49.64
C ILE A 397 28.21 90.86 -50.60
N GLU A 398 27.19 90.03 -50.35
CA GLU A 398 26.01 89.89 -51.23
C GLU A 398 24.67 89.81 -50.44
N ASP A 399 23.82 90.82 -50.70
CA ASP A 399 22.45 90.96 -50.19
C ASP A 399 21.45 89.90 -50.72
N VAL A 400 20.22 89.97 -50.18
CA VAL A 400 18.92 89.51 -50.74
C VAL A 400 18.29 88.24 -50.14
N GLU A 401 17.12 88.48 -49.56
CA GLU A 401 15.88 87.69 -49.40
C GLU A 401 15.81 86.28 -50.06
N ASP A 402 15.31 85.27 -49.32
CA ASP A 402 13.87 84.90 -49.29
C ASP A 402 13.63 83.84 -48.18
N SER A 403 12.53 83.08 -48.23
CA SER A 403 11.80 82.61 -47.05
C SER A 403 11.36 81.14 -47.06
N SER A 404 10.61 80.74 -46.02
CA SER A 404 9.69 79.59 -45.95
C SER A 404 10.20 78.26 -45.35
N PRO A 405 9.85 77.95 -44.08
CA PRO A 405 9.92 76.61 -43.52
C PRO A 405 8.60 75.84 -43.75
N THR A 406 8.65 74.64 -44.33
CA THR A 406 7.50 73.73 -44.40
C THR A 406 7.77 72.36 -43.79
N SER A 407 6.81 71.85 -43.01
CA SER A 407 7.03 70.74 -42.08
C SER A 407 6.86 69.36 -42.71
N GLY A 408 7.85 68.49 -42.49
CA GLY A 408 7.89 67.13 -43.01
C GLY A 408 6.87 66.18 -42.35
N LYS A 409 5.60 66.25 -42.74
CA LYS A 409 4.65 65.14 -42.52
C LYS A 409 5.01 63.98 -43.44
N LYS A 410 5.84 63.06 -42.95
CA LYS A 410 6.05 61.74 -43.59
C LYS A 410 4.69 61.08 -43.80
N LYS A 411 4.28 60.90 -45.06
CA LYS A 411 3.14 60.03 -45.40
C LYS A 411 3.54 58.61 -44.99
N SER A 412 2.80 58.00 -44.06
CA SER A 412 2.93 56.58 -43.76
C SER A 412 2.63 55.77 -45.03
N ALA A 413 3.47 54.78 -45.35
CA ALA A 413 3.26 53.92 -46.52
C ALA A 413 2.09 52.91 -46.34
N GLU A 414 1.47 52.90 -45.16
CA GLU A 414 0.31 52.08 -44.79
C GLU A 414 -1.02 52.69 -45.30
N ARG A 415 -1.74 51.93 -46.12
CA ARG A 415 -3.11 52.19 -46.56
C ARG A 415 -4.06 51.18 -45.93
N LEU A 416 -4.87 51.61 -44.95
CA LEU A 416 -5.92 50.77 -44.36
C LEU A 416 -6.94 50.35 -45.44
N LEU A 417 -7.22 49.06 -45.52
CA LEU A 417 -8.23 48.46 -46.41
C LEU A 417 -9.56 48.28 -45.67
N TRP A 418 -9.52 47.69 -44.47
CA TRP A 418 -10.68 47.55 -43.58
C TRP A 418 -10.28 47.20 -42.14
N THR A 419 -11.22 47.42 -41.21
CA THR A 419 -11.16 47.00 -39.81
C THR A 419 -12.41 46.17 -39.48
N ASN A 420 -12.23 45.06 -38.76
CA ASN A 420 -13.31 44.20 -38.27
C ASN A 420 -13.04 43.82 -36.80
N SER A 421 -13.91 44.29 -35.90
CA SER A 421 -13.84 44.00 -34.47
C SER A 421 -15.12 43.30 -34.01
N SER A 422 -15.01 42.25 -33.21
CA SER A 422 -16.15 41.48 -32.73
C SER A 422 -15.82 40.68 -31.48
N SER A 423 -16.80 39.93 -30.97
CA SER A 423 -16.58 38.91 -29.95
C SER A 423 -17.24 37.59 -30.35
N LEU A 424 -16.70 36.50 -29.84
CA LEU A 424 -17.24 35.15 -29.98
C LEU A 424 -17.01 34.34 -28.71
N VAL A 425 -17.75 33.25 -28.53
CA VAL A 425 -17.66 32.36 -27.36
C VAL A 425 -17.46 30.94 -27.85
N ILE A 426 -16.38 30.31 -27.40
CA ILE A 426 -15.93 28.99 -27.84
C ILE A 426 -16.19 28.01 -26.69
N GLY A 427 -16.97 26.97 -26.95
CA GLY A 427 -17.28 25.94 -25.96
C GLY A 427 -16.04 25.13 -25.55
N ALA A 428 -16.09 24.49 -24.39
CA ALA A 428 -15.14 23.45 -24.00
C ALA A 428 -15.11 22.33 -25.04
N GLY A 429 -13.91 21.84 -25.41
CA GLY A 429 -13.75 20.81 -26.43
C GLY A 429 -14.04 21.25 -27.87
N THR A 430 -14.28 22.54 -28.14
CA THR A 430 -14.65 23.05 -29.47
C THR A 430 -13.62 24.00 -30.08
N LEU A 431 -13.79 24.26 -31.37
CA LEU A 431 -12.98 25.16 -32.18
C LEU A 431 -13.92 26.03 -33.03
N GLN A 432 -13.58 27.31 -33.16
CA GLN A 432 -14.32 28.25 -34.00
C GLN A 432 -13.37 28.95 -34.98
N SER A 433 -13.83 29.09 -36.23
CA SER A 433 -13.12 29.84 -37.27
C SER A 433 -13.90 31.09 -37.69
N LYS A 434 -13.18 32.06 -38.25
CA LYS A 434 -13.75 33.20 -38.97
C LYS A 434 -12.95 33.43 -40.25
N ILE A 435 -13.65 33.49 -41.37
CA ILE A 435 -13.10 33.82 -42.68
C ILE A 435 -13.17 35.34 -42.85
N PHE A 436 -12.07 35.93 -43.30
CA PHE A 436 -11.97 37.34 -43.67
C PHE A 436 -11.52 37.44 -45.13
N GLU A 437 -12.10 38.37 -45.87
CA GLU A 437 -11.88 38.54 -47.30
C GLU A 437 -11.52 39.99 -47.61
N LEU A 438 -10.67 40.22 -48.61
CA LEU A 438 -10.39 41.59 -49.06
C LEU A 438 -11.58 42.24 -49.77
N GLY A 439 -12.50 41.43 -50.32
CA GLY A 439 -13.68 41.90 -51.02
C GLY A 439 -13.34 42.70 -52.28
N GLU A 440 -14.01 43.82 -52.49
CA GLU A 440 -13.80 44.72 -53.64
C GLU A 440 -12.58 45.65 -53.49
N ASN A 441 -11.84 45.55 -52.38
CA ASN A 441 -10.66 46.39 -52.14
C ASN A 441 -9.54 46.03 -53.13
N LYS A 442 -9.36 46.88 -54.14
CA LYS A 442 -8.26 46.79 -55.08
C LYS A 442 -6.94 47.00 -54.36
N VAL A 443 -6.10 45.97 -54.39
CA VAL A 443 -4.67 46.01 -54.07
C VAL A 443 -3.93 46.23 -55.38
N MET A 444 -2.94 47.11 -55.39
CA MET A 444 -2.10 47.38 -56.57
C MET A 444 -0.95 46.37 -56.63
N ASP A 445 -0.40 46.10 -57.81
CA ASP A 445 0.59 45.02 -58.01
C ASP A 445 1.91 45.19 -57.24
N PHE A 446 2.17 46.40 -56.71
CA PHE A 446 3.30 46.71 -55.84
C PHE A 446 2.96 46.73 -54.35
N GLU A 447 1.68 46.63 -53.96
CA GLU A 447 1.26 46.68 -52.56
C GLU A 447 1.27 45.28 -51.91
N THR A 448 2.03 45.12 -50.83
CA THR A 448 1.94 43.92 -49.97
C THR A 448 0.84 44.08 -48.94
N VAL A 449 -0.06 43.10 -48.85
CA VAL A 449 -1.11 43.09 -47.81
C VAL A 449 -0.60 42.50 -46.51
N ILE A 450 -0.73 43.27 -45.43
CA ILE A 450 -0.47 42.89 -44.04
C ILE A 450 -1.78 42.74 -43.28
N LEU A 451 -1.89 41.65 -42.53
CA LEU A 451 -2.95 41.38 -41.57
C LEU A 451 -2.44 41.75 -40.17
N ARG A 452 -2.92 42.87 -39.61
CA ARG A 452 -2.72 43.24 -38.20
C ARG A 452 -3.88 42.64 -37.40
N TRP A 453 -3.56 41.92 -36.33
CA TRP A 453 -4.55 41.23 -35.50
C TRP A 453 -4.29 41.48 -34.03
N LYS A 454 -5.36 41.59 -33.24
CA LYS A 454 -5.34 41.54 -31.78
C LYS A 454 -6.56 40.78 -31.27
N PHE A 455 -6.40 39.98 -30.24
CA PHE A 455 -7.52 39.48 -29.44
C PHE A 455 -7.19 39.39 -27.96
N ASP A 456 -8.20 39.59 -27.12
CA ASP A 456 -8.16 39.46 -25.68
C ASP A 456 -9.09 38.30 -25.27
N ILE A 457 -8.67 37.45 -24.32
CA ILE A 457 -9.42 36.29 -23.81
C ILE A 457 -10.05 36.62 -22.46
N THR A 458 -11.25 36.13 -22.20
CA THR A 458 -11.88 36.13 -20.88
C THR A 458 -12.32 34.71 -20.52
N PRO A 459 -11.90 34.17 -19.36
CA PRO A 459 -11.01 34.76 -18.35
C PRO A 459 -9.54 34.93 -18.82
N SER A 460 -8.82 35.93 -18.28
CA SER A 460 -7.49 36.34 -18.76
C SER A 460 -6.33 35.47 -18.25
N ASP A 461 -6.58 34.62 -17.25
CA ASP A 461 -5.69 33.55 -16.77
C ASP A 461 -5.64 32.34 -17.73
N THR A 462 -6.46 32.34 -18.79
CA THR A 462 -6.70 31.15 -19.61
C THR A 462 -6.03 31.18 -20.97
N ASP A 463 -5.75 29.98 -21.46
CA ASP A 463 -5.07 29.68 -22.72
C ASP A 463 -6.04 29.37 -23.87
N ILE A 464 -5.55 29.53 -25.09
CA ILE A 464 -6.20 29.05 -26.32
C ILE A 464 -5.16 28.75 -27.41
N HIS A 465 -5.45 27.81 -28.31
CA HIS A 465 -4.64 27.62 -29.52
C HIS A 465 -5.13 28.51 -30.65
N PHE A 466 -4.23 29.32 -31.21
CA PHE A 466 -4.48 30.29 -32.25
C PHE A 466 -3.75 29.92 -33.56
N SER A 467 -4.43 30.06 -34.70
CA SER A 467 -3.86 29.80 -36.03
C SER A 467 -4.37 30.80 -37.06
N ILE A 468 -3.51 31.15 -38.03
CA ILE A 468 -3.88 31.95 -39.20
C ILE A 468 -3.57 31.14 -40.46
N LEU A 469 -4.61 30.82 -41.23
CA LEU A 469 -4.59 29.98 -42.43
C LEU A 469 -4.84 30.82 -43.68
N LYS A 470 -4.18 30.49 -44.79
CA LYS A 470 -4.32 31.21 -46.07
C LYS A 470 -5.49 30.62 -46.88
N GLY A 471 -6.37 31.48 -47.40
CA GLY A 471 -7.58 31.07 -48.12
C GLY A 471 -8.81 30.85 -47.23
N LYS A 472 -9.89 30.40 -47.87
CA LYS A 472 -11.22 30.19 -47.25
C LYS A 472 -11.36 28.75 -46.77
N HIS A 473 -11.42 28.56 -45.45
CA HIS A 473 -11.56 27.25 -44.81
C HIS A 473 -12.74 27.28 -43.84
N ALA A 474 -13.80 26.52 -44.14
CA ALA A 474 -14.98 26.44 -43.28
C ALA A 474 -14.87 25.31 -42.24
N ASP A 475 -14.43 24.13 -42.67
CA ASP A 475 -14.57 22.88 -41.92
C ASP A 475 -13.30 22.45 -41.19
N LYS A 476 -13.47 21.78 -40.03
CA LYS A 476 -12.38 21.14 -39.27
C LYS A 476 -11.49 20.19 -40.09
N LYS A 477 -12.03 19.60 -41.17
CA LYS A 477 -11.25 18.80 -42.13
C LYS A 477 -10.25 19.67 -42.91
N SER A 478 -10.69 20.81 -43.44
CA SER A 478 -9.87 21.72 -44.27
C SER A 478 -8.67 22.31 -43.51
N PHE A 479 -8.77 22.53 -42.19
CA PHE A 479 -7.67 23.07 -41.39
C PHE A 479 -6.44 22.14 -41.29
N LYS A 480 -6.57 20.84 -41.56
CA LYS A 480 -5.42 19.92 -41.54
C LYS A 480 -4.43 20.23 -42.65
N ASP A 481 -4.93 20.34 -43.88
CA ASP A 481 -4.12 20.49 -45.09
C ASP A 481 -3.98 21.95 -45.55
N ALA A 482 -4.58 22.88 -44.79
CA ALA A 482 -4.42 24.32 -44.99
C ALA A 482 -2.98 24.79 -44.78
N ASP A 483 -2.46 25.51 -45.78
CA ASP A 483 -1.27 26.36 -45.69
C ASP A 483 -1.51 27.44 -44.63
N ALA A 484 -0.58 27.52 -43.67
CA ALA A 484 -0.69 28.33 -42.46
C ALA A 484 0.44 29.34 -42.38
N VAL A 485 0.12 30.56 -41.97
CA VAL A 485 1.14 31.57 -41.60
C VAL A 485 1.78 31.16 -40.27
N PHE A 486 0.96 30.69 -39.32
CA PHE A 486 1.37 29.89 -38.17
C PHE A 486 0.18 29.06 -37.68
N LYS A 487 0.47 27.93 -37.01
CA LYS A 487 -0.50 26.88 -36.70
C LYS A 487 -0.35 26.43 -35.25
N GLY A 488 -1.47 26.39 -34.51
CA GLY A 488 -1.55 25.82 -33.16
C GLY A 488 -0.81 26.60 -32.05
N ARG A 489 -0.47 27.88 -32.25
CA ARG A 489 0.25 28.69 -31.26
C ARG A 489 -0.59 28.86 -29.99
N VAL A 490 -0.09 28.41 -28.85
CA VAL A 490 -0.72 28.67 -27.54
C VAL A 490 -0.57 30.16 -27.20
N VAL A 491 -1.66 30.78 -26.75
CA VAL A 491 -1.72 32.18 -26.33
C VAL A 491 -2.51 32.25 -25.02
N VAL A 492 -1.95 32.89 -23.99
CA VAL A 492 -2.55 33.04 -22.65
C VAL A 492 -3.05 34.48 -22.48
N GLY A 493 -4.30 34.65 -22.05
CA GLY A 493 -4.94 35.94 -21.77
C GLY A 493 -5.23 36.84 -22.98
N GLY A 494 -4.44 36.75 -24.05
CA GLY A 494 -4.61 37.53 -25.27
C GLY A 494 -3.30 37.67 -26.04
N GLY A 495 -3.37 38.25 -27.22
CA GLY A 495 -2.20 38.50 -28.05
C GLY A 495 -2.50 39.39 -29.24
N GLY A 496 -1.45 39.92 -29.86
CA GLY A 496 -1.53 40.66 -31.11
C GLY A 496 -0.25 40.52 -31.92
N GLY A 497 -0.32 40.96 -33.17
CA GLY A 497 0.82 40.97 -34.09
C GLY A 497 0.40 41.34 -35.50
N GLU A 498 1.39 41.31 -36.39
CA GLU A 498 1.23 41.59 -37.81
C GLU A 498 1.79 40.41 -38.62
N VAL A 499 1.13 40.06 -39.72
CA VAL A 499 1.65 39.06 -40.66
C VAL A 499 1.41 39.43 -42.11
N THR A 500 2.46 39.33 -42.91
CA THR A 500 2.40 39.45 -44.38
C THR A 500 1.81 38.19 -45.01
N GLY A 501 1.26 38.31 -46.22
CA GLY A 501 0.91 37.15 -47.06
C GLY A 501 -0.26 36.28 -46.57
N ALA A 502 -0.96 36.65 -45.50
CA ALA A 502 -2.12 35.91 -44.99
C ALA A 502 -3.25 35.75 -46.04
N PHE A 503 -3.40 36.73 -46.93
CA PHE A 503 -4.39 36.75 -48.01
C PHE A 503 -3.91 36.15 -49.34
N ALA A 504 -2.69 35.59 -49.41
CA ALA A 504 -2.05 35.14 -50.66
C ALA A 504 -2.75 33.97 -51.38
N ARG A 505 -3.85 33.44 -50.83
CA ARG A 505 -4.70 32.43 -51.45
C ARG A 505 -6.15 32.93 -51.43
N GLN A 506 -6.81 32.97 -52.58
CA GLN A 506 -8.23 33.37 -52.74
C GLN A 506 -8.59 34.77 -52.19
N ASN A 507 -7.60 35.67 -52.03
CA ASN A 507 -7.76 37.01 -51.41
C ASN A 507 -8.48 36.97 -50.04
N ALA A 508 -8.25 35.88 -49.29
CA ALA A 508 -8.91 35.59 -48.03
C ALA A 508 -7.95 34.94 -47.03
N CYS A 509 -8.23 35.11 -45.74
CA CYS A 509 -7.59 34.37 -44.67
C CYS A 509 -8.65 33.76 -43.75
N THR A 510 -8.33 32.62 -43.15
CA THR A 510 -9.17 31.99 -42.11
C THR A 510 -8.42 31.99 -40.81
N ILE A 511 -9.01 32.59 -39.79
CA ILE A 511 -8.44 32.70 -38.46
C ILE A 511 -9.19 31.74 -37.55
N VAL A 512 -8.44 30.98 -36.76
CA VAL A 512 -8.96 29.83 -36.02
C VAL A 512 -8.54 29.91 -34.56
N TRP A 513 -9.52 29.81 -33.67
CA TRP A 513 -9.35 29.72 -32.24
C TRP A 513 -9.86 28.35 -31.76
N SER A 514 -9.00 27.58 -31.11
CA SER A 514 -9.29 26.22 -30.65
C SER A 514 -9.17 26.10 -29.14
N ASN A 515 -10.28 25.71 -28.51
CA ASN A 515 -10.41 25.40 -27.09
C ASN A 515 -10.52 23.88 -26.86
N GLU A 516 -10.02 23.07 -27.81
CA GLU A 516 -10.18 21.61 -27.80
C GLU A 516 -9.50 20.91 -26.61
N HIS A 517 -8.48 21.56 -26.01
CA HIS A 517 -7.79 21.06 -24.82
C HIS A 517 -8.48 21.46 -23.50
N SER A 518 -9.48 22.35 -23.48
CA SER A 518 -10.24 22.66 -22.26
C SER A 518 -11.52 21.83 -22.21
N TRP A 519 -11.65 20.97 -21.20
CA TRP A 519 -12.83 20.11 -21.01
C TRP A 519 -13.94 20.75 -20.15
N VAL A 520 -13.65 21.85 -19.45
CA VAL A 520 -14.53 22.38 -18.38
C VAL A 520 -15.02 23.80 -18.63
N ARG A 521 -14.22 24.67 -19.25
CA ARG A 521 -14.51 26.11 -19.33
C ARG A 521 -14.59 26.60 -20.79
N PRO A 522 -15.68 27.27 -21.20
CA PRO A 522 -15.69 28.02 -22.46
C PRO A 522 -14.72 29.21 -22.39
N ARG A 523 -14.38 29.77 -23.55
CA ARG A 523 -13.53 30.97 -23.69
C ARG A 523 -14.32 32.04 -24.42
N ALA A 524 -14.47 33.23 -23.83
CA ALA A 524 -14.91 34.39 -24.58
C ALA A 524 -13.68 35.07 -25.21
N VAL A 525 -13.72 35.31 -26.51
CA VAL A 525 -12.63 35.98 -27.26
C VAL A 525 -13.19 37.26 -27.87
N LYS A 526 -12.56 38.39 -27.56
CA LYS A 526 -12.83 39.69 -28.18
C LYS A 526 -11.68 40.02 -29.12
N TYR A 527 -11.95 40.23 -30.41
CA TYR A 527 -10.91 40.46 -31.41
C TYR A 527 -11.08 41.80 -32.13
N SER A 528 -9.96 42.33 -32.65
CA SER A 528 -9.92 43.40 -33.64
C SER A 528 -8.88 43.04 -34.70
N ILE A 529 -9.28 43.11 -35.97
CA ILE A 529 -8.49 42.63 -37.10
C ILE A 529 -8.56 43.66 -38.21
N GLU A 530 -7.39 44.00 -38.76
CA GLU A 530 -7.20 45.09 -39.71
C GLU A 530 -6.36 44.58 -40.88
N ALA A 531 -6.77 44.95 -42.10
CA ALA A 531 -5.99 44.68 -43.31
C ALA A 531 -5.39 45.99 -43.82
N PHE A 532 -4.08 46.02 -44.02
CA PHE A 532 -3.35 47.15 -44.57
C PHE A 532 -2.67 46.74 -45.88
N ALA A 533 -2.65 47.63 -46.87
CA ALA A 533 -1.72 47.57 -47.99
C ALA A 533 -0.50 48.45 -47.66
N ILE A 534 0.71 47.97 -47.95
CA ILE A 534 1.96 48.72 -47.81
C ILE A 534 2.73 48.66 -49.14
N MET A 535 3.30 49.78 -49.56
CA MET A 535 4.15 49.93 -50.76
C MET A 535 5.59 49.50 -50.52
#